data_AF-A0A0N4VR55-F1
#
_entry.id   AF-A0A0N4VR55-F1
#
_cell.length_a   1.000
_cell.length_b   1.000
_cell.length_c   1.000
_cell.angle_alpha   90.00
_cell.angle_beta   90.00
_cell.angle_gamma   90.00
#
_symmetry.space_group_name_H-M   'P 1'
#
loop_
_entity.id
_entity.type
_entity.pdbx_description
1 polymer ?
#
loop_
_entity_poly.entity_id
_entity_poly.type
_entity_poly.pdbx_seq_one_letter_code
_entity_poly.pdbx_strand_id
1 'polypeptide(L)'
;MEDQMVALHGPFSIIGRSLVIHERADDLGKGNSEASRTTGDAGARIACGLIGIIEEADHPLTNSFSSNTASGWNLAFIVVYVVEQ
;
A
#
# COMPACT_ATOMS: atom_id res chain seq x y z
N MET A 1 5.86 16.28 1.23
CA MET A 1 6.72 15.18 0.77
C MET A 1 5.84 14.33 -0.12
N GLU A 2 6.11 14.33 -1.42
CA GLU A 2 5.36 13.55 -2.40
C GLU A 2 6.20 12.33 -2.79
N ASP A 3 5.59 11.15 -2.80
CA ASP A 3 6.21 9.96 -3.38
C ASP A 3 6.15 10.07 -4.91
N GLN A 4 7.29 9.97 -5.58
CA GLN A 4 7.40 10.07 -7.04
C GLN A 4 7.19 8.71 -7.74
N MET A 5 7.20 7.61 -7.00
CA MET A 5 7.21 6.25 -7.55
C MET A 5 5.82 5.59 -7.51
N VAL A 6 4.97 6.02 -6.58
CA VAL A 6 3.61 5.47 -6.40
C VAL A 6 2.55 6.50 -6.80
N ALA A 7 1.70 6.14 -7.76
CA ALA A 7 0.60 6.98 -8.22
C ALA A 7 -0.76 6.41 -7.78
N LEU A 8 -1.70 7.29 -7.39
CA LEU A 8 -3.07 6.91 -7.00
C LEU A 8 -4.09 7.18 -8.11
N HIS A 9 -3.66 7.83 -9.19
CA HIS A 9 -4.48 8.25 -10.32
C HIS A 9 -3.72 8.07 -11.63
N GLY A 10 -4.47 8.09 -12.75
CA GLY A 10 -3.93 7.85 -14.07
C GLY A 10 -3.67 6.36 -14.37
N PRO A 11 -3.07 6.04 -15.53
CA PRO A 11 -2.96 4.67 -16.03
C PRO A 11 -2.04 3.77 -15.19
N PHE A 12 -1.16 4.35 -14.38
CA PHE A 12 -0.24 3.61 -13.50
C PHE A 12 -0.71 3.58 -12.04
N SER A 13 -1.98 3.90 -11.78
CA SER A 13 -2.54 3.88 -10.43
C SER A 13 -2.36 2.51 -9.76
N ILE A 14 -2.02 2.53 -8.46
CA ILE A 14 -1.96 1.34 -7.60
C ILE A 14 -3.30 0.96 -6.97
N ILE A 15 -4.33 1.81 -7.11
CA ILE A 15 -5.67 1.49 -6.61
C ILE A 15 -6.19 0.23 -7.32
N GLY A 16 -6.69 -0.73 -6.55
CA GLY A 16 -7.12 -2.04 -7.05
C GLY A 16 -5.98 -3.05 -7.29
N ARG A 17 -4.72 -2.66 -7.05
CA ARG A 17 -3.58 -3.60 -7.04
C ARG A 17 -3.38 -4.20 -5.64
N SER A 18 -2.51 -5.20 -5.56
CA SER A 18 -2.15 -5.86 -4.31
C SER A 18 -0.85 -5.30 -3.72
N LEU A 19 -0.86 -5.09 -2.41
CA LEU A 19 0.32 -5.03 -1.57
C LEU A 19 0.66 -6.46 -1.13
N VAL A 20 1.94 -6.83 -1.18
CA VAL A 20 2.41 -8.16 -0.75
C VAL A 20 3.52 -7.97 0.28
N ILE A 21 3.41 -8.68 1.39
CA ILE A 21 4.44 -8.71 2.43
C ILE A 21 5.22 -10.01 2.26
N HIS A 22 6.54 -9.89 2.22
CA HIS A 22 7.46 -11.00 2.12
C HIS A 22 8.08 -11.32 3.49
N GLU A 23 8.50 -12.57 3.69
CA GLU A 23 9.11 -13.04 4.95
C GLU A 23 10.50 -12.46 5.25
N ARG A 24 11.24 -12.08 4.20
CA ARG A 24 12.60 -11.52 4.31
C ARG A 24 12.66 -10.13 3.69
N ALA A 25 13.68 -9.37 4.10
CA ALA A 25 13.96 -8.07 3.52
C ALA A 25 14.45 -8.18 2.07
N ASP A 26 14.03 -7.24 1.24
CA ASP A 26 14.50 -7.07 -0.13
C ASP A 26 15.98 -6.66 -0.13
N ASP A 27 16.80 -7.36 -0.91
CA ASP A 27 18.23 -7.10 -1.06
C ASP A 27 18.57 -5.94 -2.03
N LEU A 28 17.54 -5.35 -2.63
CA LEU A 28 17.55 -4.22 -3.55
C LEU A 28 18.29 -4.49 -4.86
N GLY A 29 18.30 -5.75 -5.32
CA GLY A 29 18.98 -6.14 -6.54
C GLY A 29 20.50 -6.20 -6.40
N LYS A 30 21.03 -6.20 -5.17
CA LYS A 30 22.47 -6.19 -4.86
C LYS A 30 23.00 -7.58 -4.50
N GLY A 31 22.14 -8.59 -4.44
CA GLY A 31 22.50 -9.98 -4.22
C GLY A 31 23.11 -10.63 -5.46
N ASN A 32 23.71 -11.80 -5.25
CA ASN A 32 24.32 -12.61 -6.31
C ASN A 32 23.36 -13.68 -6.86
N SER A 33 22.11 -13.75 -6.40
CA SER A 33 21.12 -14.69 -6.90
C SER A 33 20.37 -14.10 -8.10
N GLU A 34 19.94 -14.96 -9.03
CA GLU A 34 19.07 -14.56 -10.15
C GLU A 34 17.77 -13.89 -9.66
N ALA A 35 17.29 -14.28 -8.46
CA ALA A 35 16.08 -13.74 -7.84
C ALA A 35 16.26 -12.30 -7.31
N SER A 36 17.49 -11.85 -7.06
CA SER A 36 17.78 -10.52 -6.50
C SER A 36 17.24 -9.40 -7.39
N ARG A 37 17.48 -9.46 -8.71
CA ARG A 37 17.04 -8.40 -9.65
C ARG A 37 15.55 -8.36 -9.94
N THR A 38 14.81 -9.41 -9.56
CA THR A 38 13.40 -9.56 -9.92
C THR A 38 12.46 -9.49 -8.72
N THR A 39 12.88 -10.06 -7.58
CA THR A 39 12.07 -10.20 -6.37
C THR A 39 12.79 -9.75 -5.10
N GLY A 40 14.00 -9.19 -5.25
CA GLY A 40 14.82 -8.76 -4.11
C GLY A 40 15.31 -9.92 -3.24
N ASP A 41 15.18 -11.16 -3.72
CA ASP A 41 15.38 -12.36 -2.91
C ASP A 41 14.64 -12.28 -1.56
N ALA A 42 13.39 -11.78 -1.56
CA ALA A 42 12.63 -11.49 -0.33
C ALA A 42 11.93 -12.73 0.28
N GLY A 43 12.00 -13.90 -0.37
CA GLY A 43 11.40 -15.14 0.13
C GLY A 43 9.88 -15.24 -0.08
N ALA A 44 9.25 -16.14 0.67
CA ALA A 44 7.82 -16.43 0.60
C ALA A 44 6.93 -15.20 0.89
N ARG A 45 5.71 -15.21 0.35
CA ARG A 45 4.68 -14.18 0.58
C ARG A 45 3.90 -14.59 1.82
N ILE A 46 3.96 -13.80 2.88
CA ILE A 46 3.31 -14.12 4.17
C ILE A 46 1.97 -13.44 4.34
N ALA A 47 1.74 -12.37 3.58
CA ALA A 47 0.47 -11.66 3.59
C ALA A 47 0.26 -10.90 2.28
N CYS A 48 -0.99 -10.62 1.95
CA CYS A 48 -1.33 -9.70 0.86
C CYS A 48 -2.54 -8.86 1.22
N GLY A 49 -2.69 -7.70 0.57
CA GLY A 49 -3.89 -6.89 0.73
C GLY A 49 -4.23 -6.06 -0.48
N LEU A 50 -5.52 -5.77 -0.65
CA LEU A 50 -6.01 -4.89 -1.70
C LEU A 50 -5.90 -3.43 -1.28
N ILE A 51 -5.37 -2.61 -2.17
CA ILE A 51 -5.28 -1.16 -1.98
C ILE A 51 -6.59 -0.53 -2.48
N GLY A 52 -7.37 0.01 -1.54
CA GLY A 52 -8.66 0.64 -1.82
C GLY A 52 -8.72 2.09 -1.36
N ILE A 53 -9.67 2.84 -1.94
CA ILE A 53 -10.09 4.14 -1.44
C ILE A 53 -11.34 3.90 -0.58
N ILE A 54 -11.35 4.48 0.62
CA ILE A 54 -12.54 4.55 1.46
C ILE A 54 -12.95 6.00 1.68
N GLU A 55 -14.26 6.21 1.70
CA GLU A 55 -14.87 7.47 2.09
C GLU A 55 -15.08 7.47 3.62
N GLU A 56 -15.00 8.65 4.25
CA GLU A 56 -15.06 8.82 5.71
C GLU A 56 -16.30 8.18 6.38
N ALA A 57 -17.39 8.02 5.63
CA ALA A 57 -18.63 7.48 6.16
C ALA A 57 -18.59 5.98 6.52
N ASP A 58 -17.60 5.21 6.02
CA ASP A 58 -17.68 3.74 5.99
C ASP A 58 -16.66 3.00 6.89
N HIS A 59 -15.87 3.68 7.73
CA HIS A 59 -14.81 3.01 8.50
C HIS A 59 -14.99 3.10 10.05
N PRO A 60 -14.99 1.98 10.79
CA PRO A 60 -15.23 1.97 12.25
C PRO A 60 -14.14 2.65 13.11
N LEU A 61 -12.99 3.04 12.53
CA LEU A 61 -11.94 3.82 13.23
C LEU A 61 -11.98 5.33 12.94
N THR A 62 -12.90 5.84 12.12
CA THR A 62 -12.99 7.28 11.77
C THR A 62 -13.18 8.19 12.97
N ASN A 63 -13.83 7.72 14.05
CA ASN A 63 -13.98 8.47 15.30
C ASN A 63 -12.65 8.77 16.02
N SER A 64 -11.54 8.15 15.63
CA SER A 64 -10.21 8.36 16.22
C SER A 64 -9.40 9.44 15.49
N PHE A 65 -9.78 9.76 14.25
CA PHE A 65 -9.13 10.76 13.42
C PHE A 65 -10.12 11.90 13.14
N SER A 66 -10.64 12.50 14.23
CA SER A 66 -11.40 13.74 14.14
C SER A 66 -10.44 14.88 13.78
N SER A 67 -10.14 15.04 12.49
CA SER A 67 -9.55 16.29 12.02
C SER A 67 -10.65 17.34 12.02
N ASN A 68 -10.49 18.35 12.87
CA ASN A 68 -11.23 19.62 12.80
C ASN A 68 -10.87 20.37 11.50
N THR A 69 -11.18 19.81 10.33
CA THR A 69 -10.99 20.46 9.03
C THR A 69 -12.34 20.90 8.50
N ALA A 70 -12.79 22.04 9.02
CA ALA A 70 -13.72 22.91 8.32
C ALA A 70 -13.03 23.45 7.06
N SER A 71 -13.08 22.74 5.95
CA SER A 71 -12.95 23.24 4.57
C SER A 71 -12.98 22.06 3.61
N GLY A 72 -13.71 22.19 2.50
CA GLY A 72 -14.08 21.12 1.55
C GLY A 72 -12.94 20.43 0.80
N TRP A 73 -12.05 19.76 1.52
CA TRP A 73 -11.12 18.78 0.98
C TRP A 73 -11.76 17.40 1.15
N ASN A 74 -12.10 16.75 0.04
CA ASN A 74 -12.47 15.34 0.06
C ASN A 74 -11.22 14.54 0.46
N LEU A 75 -11.05 14.27 1.75
CA LEU A 75 -10.00 13.42 2.28
C LEU A 75 -10.39 11.96 1.96
N ALA A 76 -9.88 11.47 0.83
CA ALA A 76 -9.91 10.06 0.50
C ALA A 76 -8.80 9.34 1.26
N PHE A 77 -9.15 8.38 2.12
CA PHE A 77 -8.18 7.56 2.83
C PHE A 77 -7.85 6.31 1.99
N ILE A 78 -6.58 5.95 1.95
CA ILE A 78 -6.13 4.70 1.35
C ILE A 78 -6.09 3.65 2.45
N VAL A 79 -6.79 2.53 2.25
CA VAL A 79 -6.75 1.39 3.15
C VAL A 79 -6.23 0.17 2.42
N VAL A 80 -5.41 -0.61 3.13
CA VAL A 80 -4.92 -1.90 2.69
C VAL A 80 -5.48 -2.97 3.62
N TYR A 81 -6.35 -3.81 3.09
CA TYR A 81 -6.91 -4.95 3.83
C TYR A 81 -5.98 -6.14 3.71
N VAL A 82 -5.14 -6.36 4.73
CA VAL A 82 -4.14 -7.43 4.73
C VAL A 82 -4.73 -8.75 5.25
N VAL A 83 -4.57 -9.83 4.48
CA VAL A 83 -4.87 -11.21 4.85
C VAL A 83 -3.58 -12.03 4.88
N GLU A 84 -3.50 -12.96 5.82
CA GLU A 84 -2.42 -13.96 5.90
C GLU A 84 -2.52 -14.96 4.73
N GLN A 85 -1.38 -15.44 4.24
CA GLN A 85 -1.27 -16.34 3.09
C GLN A 85 -0.82 -17.74 3.50
#